data_AF-A0A1G3G7Q5-F1
#
_entry.id   AF-A0A1G3G7Q5-F1
#
_cell.length_a   1.000
_cell.length_b   1.000
_cell.length_c   1.000
_cell.angle_alpha   90.00
_cell.angle_beta   90.00
_cell.angle_gamma   90.00
#
_symmetry.space_group_name_H-M   'P 1'
#
loop_
_entity.id
_entity.type
_entity.pdbx_description
1 polymer ?
#
loop_
_entity_poly.entity_id
_entity_poly.type
_entity_poly.pdbx_seq_one_letter_code
_entity_poly.pdbx_strand_id
1 'polypeptide(L)'
;MILHLHYPDLWPEIREALATLGPHDLYVSVTDARTVALVQADRPDAFVEWVENRGRDIRPFLSLLRRIRPLGYTAVCKIHSKKSPHLADGGMIRKSLIEQLVDPALAAAFAGDPRLGMVVVQSSYLRRAAINASCNTDSVAALAKEIDIPLDWAHFPAGSMYWFRPEALVDLDKIDLHRDWGIEKGLTDGTKAHGIERITSFLTERAGFGIRQI
;
A
#
# COMPACT_ATOMS: atom_id res chain seq x y z
N MET A 1 8.53 -6.55 4.27
CA MET A 1 8.09 -5.14 4.21
C MET A 1 8.11 -4.65 2.77
N ILE A 2 7.06 -3.97 2.31
CA ILE A 2 7.06 -3.19 1.08
C ILE A 2 6.97 -1.70 1.43
N LEU A 3 7.94 -0.91 0.99
CA LEU A 3 8.01 0.53 1.18
C LEU A 3 8.06 1.26 -0.16
N HIS A 4 7.20 2.26 -0.35
CA HIS A 4 7.38 3.26 -1.39
C HIS A 4 7.95 4.57 -0.81
N LEU A 5 9.22 4.84 -1.07
CA LEU A 5 9.96 5.98 -0.55
C LEU A 5 10.09 7.07 -1.64
N HIS A 6 9.03 7.87 -1.80
CA HIS A 6 9.01 9.01 -2.70
C HIS A 6 9.73 10.24 -2.12
N TYR A 7 9.53 10.50 -0.83
CA TYR A 7 10.17 11.58 -0.07
C TYR A 7 11.36 11.03 0.74
N PRO A 8 12.62 11.25 0.30
CA PRO A 8 13.79 10.62 0.92
C PRO A 8 14.10 11.14 2.32
N ASP A 9 13.71 12.39 2.62
CA ASP A 9 13.93 13.01 3.92
C ASP A 9 13.14 12.35 5.06
N LEU A 10 12.17 11.49 4.73
CA LEU A 10 11.43 10.67 5.69
C LEU A 10 12.07 9.31 5.95
N TRP A 11 13.15 8.96 5.24
CA TRP A 11 13.85 7.70 5.45
C TRP A 11 14.34 7.49 6.89
N PRO A 12 14.96 8.49 7.58
CA PRO A 12 15.41 8.29 8.96
C PRO A 12 14.28 7.89 9.92
N GLU A 13 13.14 8.59 9.86
CA GLU A 13 11.93 8.30 10.66
C GLU A 13 11.40 6.89 10.36
N ILE A 14 11.30 6.53 9.08
CA ILE A 14 10.79 5.21 8.67
C ILE A 14 11.75 4.10 9.09
N ARG A 15 13.05 4.28 8.89
CA ARG A 15 14.08 3.30 9.27
C ARG A 15 14.06 3.03 10.77
N GLU A 16 13.93 4.06 11.59
CA GLU A 16 13.80 3.93 13.05
C GLU A 16 12.56 3.14 13.43
N ALA A 17 11.41 3.42 12.80
CA ALA A 17 10.21 2.60 13.00
C ALA A 17 10.45 1.14 12.58
N LEU A 18 11.00 0.89 11.40
CA LEU A 18 11.24 -0.49 10.91
C LEU A 18 12.18 -1.29 11.80
N ALA A 19 13.09 -0.64 12.52
CA ALA A 19 13.99 -1.31 13.45
C ALA A 19 13.25 -2.01 14.61
N THR A 20 12.01 -1.60 14.93
CA THR A 20 11.21 -2.22 15.99
C THR A 20 10.58 -3.55 15.59
N LEU A 21 10.43 -3.84 14.28
CA LEU A 21 9.79 -5.06 13.77
C LEU A 21 10.59 -6.35 14.01
N GLY A 22 11.88 -6.24 14.34
CA GLY A 22 12.82 -7.37 14.31
C GLY A 22 13.26 -7.73 12.88
N PRO A 23 13.92 -8.88 12.67
CA PRO A 23 14.42 -9.30 11.36
C PRO A 23 13.29 -9.42 10.32
N HIS A 24 13.45 -8.75 9.19
CA HIS A 24 12.48 -8.79 8.09
C HIS A 24 13.14 -8.43 6.76
N ASP A 25 12.64 -9.01 5.68
CA ASP A 25 13.03 -8.61 4.33
C ASP A 25 12.41 -7.26 3.95
N LEU A 26 13.19 -6.41 3.29
CA LEU A 26 12.80 -5.06 2.91
C LEU A 26 12.84 -4.89 1.39
N TYR A 27 11.69 -4.58 0.80
CA TYR A 27 11.53 -4.26 -0.61
C TYR A 27 11.12 -2.79 -0.73
N VAL A 28 11.97 -1.98 -1.35
CA VAL A 28 11.78 -0.53 -1.46
C VAL A 28 11.70 -0.11 -2.91
N SER A 29 10.71 0.72 -3.23
CA SER A 29 10.71 1.50 -4.47
C SER A 29 11.04 2.95 -4.16
N VAL A 30 11.92 3.56 -4.95
CA VAL A 30 12.34 4.96 -4.80
C VAL A 30 12.11 5.71 -6.10
N THR A 31 11.86 7.01 -6.03
CA THR A 31 11.62 7.84 -7.23
C THR A 31 12.85 8.59 -7.73
N ASP A 32 13.97 8.53 -7.00
CA ASP A 32 15.23 9.11 -7.41
C ASP A 32 16.41 8.17 -7.13
N ALA A 33 17.41 8.19 -8.02
CA ALA A 33 18.53 7.26 -7.96
C ALA A 33 19.45 7.46 -6.73
N ARG A 34 19.50 8.66 -6.15
CA ARG A 34 20.36 8.95 -4.99
C ARG A 34 19.83 8.27 -3.72
N THR A 35 18.51 8.16 -3.62
CA THR A 35 17.84 7.47 -2.50
C THR A 35 18.10 5.96 -2.49
N VAL A 36 18.46 5.35 -3.63
CA VAL A 36 18.90 3.95 -3.66
C VAL A 36 20.10 3.74 -2.74
N ALA A 37 21.15 4.54 -2.93
CA ALA A 37 22.37 4.45 -2.14
C ALA A 37 22.13 4.78 -0.66
N LEU A 38 21.23 5.73 -0.36
CA LEU A 38 20.83 6.05 1.01
C LEU A 38 20.22 4.84 1.74
N VAL A 39 19.25 4.18 1.12
CA VAL A 39 18.59 3.00 1.71
C VAL A 39 19.58 1.84 1.85
N GLN A 40 20.39 1.58 0.82
CA GLN A 40 21.35 0.48 0.82
C GLN A 40 22.50 0.68 1.81
N ALA A 41 22.87 1.91 2.15
CA ALA A 41 23.87 2.19 3.18
C ALA A 41 23.41 1.72 4.57
N ASP A 42 22.12 1.87 4.87
CA ASP A 42 21.53 1.48 6.16
C ASP A 42 21.00 0.04 6.17
N ARG A 43 20.52 -0.44 5.01
CA ARG A 43 19.95 -1.78 4.81
C ARG A 43 20.56 -2.42 3.55
N PRO A 44 21.80 -2.93 3.62
CA PRO A 44 22.47 -3.57 2.49
C PRO A 44 21.73 -4.82 1.97
N ASP A 45 20.90 -5.42 2.81
CA ASP A 45 20.04 -6.57 2.53
C ASP A 45 18.74 -6.19 1.79
N ALA A 46 18.41 -4.90 1.72
CA ALA A 46 17.17 -4.46 1.08
C ALA A 46 17.24 -4.59 -0.45
N PHE A 47 16.16 -5.11 -1.03
CA PHE A 47 15.91 -4.95 -2.46
C PHE A 47 15.42 -3.53 -2.71
N VAL A 48 16.11 -2.76 -3.55
CA VAL A 48 15.72 -1.39 -3.89
C VAL A 48 15.59 -1.23 -5.41
N GLU A 49 14.41 -0.82 -5.87
CA GLU A 49 14.17 -0.46 -7.27
C GLU A 49 13.94 1.04 -7.45
N TRP A 50 14.64 1.64 -8.40
CA TRP A 50 14.34 3.00 -8.85
C TRP A 50 13.23 2.95 -9.90
N VAL A 51 12.19 3.76 -9.69
CA VAL A 51 11.00 3.81 -10.54
C VAL A 51 10.64 5.26 -10.87
N GLU A 52 9.98 5.46 -12.01
CA GLU A 52 9.33 6.74 -12.27
C GLU A 52 8.21 7.00 -11.24
N ASN A 53 8.02 8.27 -10.87
CA ASN A 53 6.90 8.69 -10.02
C ASN A 53 5.56 8.69 -10.80
N ARG A 54 5.12 7.51 -11.24
CA ARG A 54 3.85 7.27 -11.93
C ARG A 54 3.03 6.25 -11.17
N GLY A 55 1.73 6.49 -11.06
CA GLY A 55 0.83 5.62 -10.29
C GLY A 55 1.09 5.65 -8.78
N ARG A 56 1.84 6.66 -8.29
CA ARG A 56 2.13 6.93 -6.87
C ARG A 56 2.71 5.71 -6.17
N ASP A 57 2.24 5.39 -4.98
CA ASP A 57 2.63 4.19 -4.24
C ASP A 57 2.06 2.91 -4.81
N ILE A 58 0.96 2.98 -5.58
CA ILE A 58 0.21 1.80 -6.03
C ILE A 58 0.92 1.07 -7.15
N ARG A 59 1.36 1.75 -8.21
CA ARG A 59 2.04 1.07 -9.33
C ARG A 59 3.35 0.39 -8.89
N PRO A 60 4.25 1.04 -8.13
CA PRO A 60 5.44 0.40 -7.58
C PRO A 60 5.07 -0.72 -6.60
N PHE A 61 4.02 -0.55 -5.79
CA PHE A 61 3.52 -1.63 -4.93
C PHE A 61 3.12 -2.87 -5.74
N LEU A 62 2.39 -2.72 -6.84
CA LEU A 62 2.00 -3.86 -7.67
C LEU A 62 3.21 -4.55 -8.32
N SER A 63 4.23 -3.77 -8.72
CA SER A 63 5.52 -4.30 -9.20
C SER A 63 6.19 -5.17 -8.13
N LEU A 64 6.34 -4.63 -6.92
CA LEU A 64 6.94 -5.33 -5.79
C LEU A 64 6.10 -6.52 -5.33
N LEU A 65 4.77 -6.40 -5.32
CA LEU A 65 3.84 -7.49 -4.98
C LEU A 65 4.07 -8.70 -5.90
N ARG A 66 4.14 -8.48 -7.21
CA ARG A 66 4.42 -9.53 -8.20
C ARG A 66 5.79 -10.18 -7.97
N ARG A 67 6.80 -9.38 -7.61
CA ARG A 67 8.15 -9.88 -7.29
C ARG A 67 8.17 -10.76 -6.04
N ILE A 68 7.43 -10.39 -5.00
CA ILE A 68 7.46 -11.13 -3.72
C ILE A 68 6.51 -12.32 -3.69
N ARG A 69 5.50 -12.35 -4.55
CA ARG A 69 4.48 -13.41 -4.63
C ARG A 69 5.06 -14.84 -4.66
N PRO A 70 6.10 -15.17 -5.46
CA PRO A 70 6.67 -16.53 -5.47
C PRO A 70 7.52 -16.88 -4.23
N LEU A 71 7.74 -15.95 -3.30
CA LEU A 71 8.66 -16.13 -2.17
C LEU A 71 8.00 -16.70 -0.91
N GLY A 72 6.69 -16.96 -0.95
CA GLY A 72 5.98 -17.64 0.14
C GLY A 72 5.75 -16.81 1.40
N TYR A 73 5.79 -15.48 1.31
CA TYR A 73 5.44 -14.61 2.43
C TYR A 73 3.97 -14.78 2.82
N THR A 74 3.69 -14.90 4.12
CA THR A 74 2.33 -15.00 4.67
C THR A 74 1.84 -13.69 5.28
N ALA A 75 2.76 -12.76 5.54
CA ALA A 75 2.50 -11.46 6.14
C ALA A 75 3.38 -10.39 5.49
N VAL A 76 2.76 -9.36 4.92
CA VAL A 76 3.45 -8.25 4.27
C VAL A 76 2.83 -6.94 4.74
N CYS A 77 3.64 -6.05 5.32
CA CYS A 77 3.21 -4.68 5.57
C CYS A 77 3.59 -3.79 4.40
N LYS A 78 2.63 -3.01 3.93
CA LYS A 78 2.77 -1.98 2.90
C LYS A 78 2.71 -0.61 3.57
N ILE A 79 3.75 0.20 3.38
CA ILE A 79 3.82 1.58 3.83
C ILE A 79 4.43 2.49 2.76
N HIS A 80 4.31 3.81 2.91
CA HIS A 80 4.90 4.78 1.97
C HIS A 80 5.21 6.12 2.63
N SER A 81 6.10 6.91 2.04
CA SER A 81 6.53 8.20 2.60
C SER A 81 5.67 9.42 2.22
N LYS A 82 4.41 9.25 1.80
CA LYS A 82 3.52 10.36 1.41
C LYS A 82 3.44 11.47 2.48
N LYS A 83 3.63 12.74 2.07
CA LYS A 83 3.56 13.92 2.94
C LYS A 83 2.19 14.60 3.03
N SER A 84 1.27 14.30 2.11
CA SER A 84 -0.09 14.89 2.03
C SER A 84 -0.13 16.40 2.37
N PRO A 85 0.62 17.27 1.66
CA PRO A 85 0.79 18.69 2.03
C PRO A 85 -0.52 19.50 1.99
N HIS A 86 -1.56 18.97 1.35
CA HIS A 86 -2.89 19.59 1.28
C HIS A 86 -3.74 19.38 2.55
N LEU A 87 -3.29 18.52 3.46
CA LEU A 87 -3.95 18.29 4.75
C LEU A 87 -3.14 19.01 5.84
N ALA A 88 -3.83 19.79 6.69
CA ALA A 88 -3.19 20.46 7.82
C ALA A 88 -2.37 19.49 8.70
N ASP A 89 -2.86 18.25 8.84
CA ASP A 89 -2.27 17.22 9.69
C ASP A 89 -1.66 16.04 8.90
N GLY A 90 -1.36 16.21 7.60
CA GLY A 90 -0.92 15.12 6.72
C GLY A 90 0.33 14.36 7.21
N GLY A 91 1.27 15.07 7.83
CA GLY A 91 2.44 14.47 8.46
C GLY A 91 2.11 13.65 9.71
N MET A 92 1.17 14.13 10.55
CA MET A 92 0.71 13.42 11.74
C MET A 92 -0.04 12.15 11.39
N ILE A 93 -0.86 12.17 10.33
CA ILE A 93 -1.57 10.98 9.84
C ILE A 93 -0.57 9.90 9.40
N ARG A 94 0.45 10.27 8.59
CA ARG A 94 1.48 9.30 8.16
C ARG A 94 2.16 8.67 9.38
N LYS A 95 2.65 9.50 10.30
CA LYS A 95 3.37 9.04 11.49
C LYS A 95 2.50 8.10 12.33
N SER A 96 1.26 8.49 12.59
CA SER A 96 0.29 7.67 13.34
C SER A 96 -0.02 6.33 12.67
N LEU A 97 -0.13 6.28 11.33
CA LEU A 97 -0.33 5.03 10.61
C LEU A 97 0.90 4.11 10.70
N ILE A 98 2.10 4.67 10.52
CA ILE A 98 3.34 3.90 10.62
C ILE A 98 3.52 3.36 12.04
N GLU A 99 3.30 4.18 13.08
CA GLU A 99 3.41 3.75 14.48
C GLU A 99 2.47 2.59 14.83
N GLN A 100 1.25 2.59 14.29
CA GLN A 100 0.27 1.52 14.54
C GLN A 100 0.52 0.27 13.69
N LEU A 101 1.02 0.42 12.46
CA LEU A 101 1.26 -0.70 11.55
C LEU A 101 2.63 -1.35 11.75
N VAL A 102 3.64 -0.62 12.22
CA VAL A 102 4.99 -1.14 12.40
C VAL A 102 5.10 -1.77 13.80
N ASP A 103 4.33 -2.85 13.98
CA ASP A 103 4.21 -3.62 15.22
C ASP A 103 4.50 -5.12 14.95
N PRO A 104 5.51 -5.72 15.63
CA PRO A 104 5.80 -7.16 15.54
C PRO A 104 4.60 -8.07 15.81
N ALA A 105 3.68 -7.66 16.68
CA ALA A 105 2.50 -8.45 17.03
C ALA A 105 1.57 -8.65 15.83
N LEU A 106 1.54 -7.68 14.90
CA LEU A 106 0.75 -7.81 13.68
C LEU A 106 1.32 -8.87 12.74
N ALA A 107 2.65 -8.96 12.60
CA ALA A 107 3.28 -10.04 11.85
C ALA A 107 2.95 -11.41 12.46
N ALA A 108 3.07 -11.55 13.78
CA ALA A 108 2.74 -12.78 14.49
C ALA A 108 1.27 -13.19 14.34
N ALA A 109 0.35 -12.23 14.24
CA ALA A 109 -1.06 -12.53 14.07
C ALA A 109 -1.39 -13.25 12.74
N PHE A 110 -0.66 -12.97 11.65
CA PHE A 110 -0.83 -13.69 10.37
C PHE A 110 -0.34 -15.14 10.45
N ALA A 111 0.63 -15.43 11.31
CA ALA A 111 1.05 -16.80 11.58
C ALA A 111 -0.01 -17.57 12.40
N GLY A 112 -0.69 -16.88 13.33
CA GLY A 112 -1.73 -17.46 14.18
C GLY A 112 -3.10 -17.63 13.53
N ASP A 113 -3.41 -16.88 12.47
CA ASP A 113 -4.70 -16.95 11.77
C ASP A 113 -4.52 -17.07 10.24
N PRO A 114 -4.69 -18.28 9.67
CA PRO A 114 -4.65 -18.51 8.23
C PRO A 114 -5.70 -17.74 7.44
N ARG A 115 -6.81 -17.30 8.06
CA ARG A 115 -7.88 -16.53 7.41
C ARG A 115 -7.66 -15.02 7.52
N LEU A 116 -6.68 -14.55 8.30
CA LEU A 116 -6.33 -13.14 8.32
C LEU A 116 -5.70 -12.75 6.98
N GLY A 117 -6.41 -11.91 6.22
CA GLY A 117 -5.99 -11.43 4.91
C GLY A 117 -5.46 -10.01 4.92
N MET A 118 -5.99 -9.16 5.80
CA MET A 118 -5.60 -7.76 5.88
C MET A 118 -5.75 -7.22 7.31
N VAL A 119 -4.83 -6.34 7.70
CA VAL A 119 -4.97 -5.49 8.90
C VAL A 119 -4.89 -4.03 8.47
N VAL A 120 -5.91 -3.26 8.87
CA VAL A 120 -6.04 -1.83 8.55
C VAL A 120 -6.16 -1.02 9.84
N VAL A 121 -5.76 0.24 9.81
CA VAL A 121 -5.98 1.16 10.94
C VAL A 121 -7.40 1.71 10.87
N GLN A 122 -8.14 1.64 11.98
CA GLN A 122 -9.55 2.04 12.05
C GLN A 122 -9.79 3.47 11.56
N SER A 123 -8.88 4.39 11.90
CA SER A 123 -8.98 5.81 11.54
C SER A 123 -8.82 6.09 10.04
N SER A 124 -8.22 5.16 9.29
CA SER A 124 -8.07 5.26 7.84
C SER A 124 -8.99 4.31 7.06
N TYR A 125 -9.81 3.52 7.75
CA TYR A 125 -10.73 2.58 7.11
C TYR A 125 -12.07 3.24 6.78
N LEU A 126 -12.13 3.86 5.61
CA LEU A 126 -13.23 4.73 5.21
C LEU A 126 -14.34 3.99 4.47
N ARG A 127 -15.59 4.46 4.64
CA ARG A 127 -16.75 3.96 3.89
C ARG A 127 -16.67 4.34 2.42
N ARG A 128 -17.13 3.45 1.54
CA ARG A 128 -17.31 3.72 0.11
C ARG A 128 -18.23 4.92 -0.16
N ALA A 129 -19.18 5.25 0.70
CA ALA A 129 -19.97 6.47 0.51
C ALA A 129 -19.10 7.76 0.38
N ALA A 130 -17.91 7.77 0.98
CA ALA A 130 -16.93 8.84 0.80
C ALA A 130 -16.37 8.92 -0.64
N ILE A 131 -16.40 7.81 -1.39
CA ILE A 131 -16.07 7.75 -2.82
C ILE A 131 -17.09 8.51 -3.66
N ASN A 132 -18.39 8.37 -3.35
CA ASN A 132 -19.44 9.06 -4.11
C ASN A 132 -19.40 10.58 -3.93
N ALA A 133 -18.80 11.05 -2.82
CA ALA A 133 -18.51 12.46 -2.59
C ALA A 133 -17.20 12.94 -3.27
N SER A 134 -16.51 12.06 -4.02
CA SER A 134 -15.18 12.28 -4.57
C SER A 134 -15.16 12.11 -6.10
N CYS A 135 -14.11 12.60 -6.76
CA CYS A 135 -13.99 12.59 -8.24
C CYS A 135 -13.58 11.22 -8.84
N ASN A 136 -13.77 10.11 -8.11
CA ASN A 136 -13.16 8.82 -8.46
C ASN A 136 -14.17 7.75 -8.92
N THR A 137 -15.46 8.07 -8.98
CA THR A 137 -16.51 7.12 -9.38
C THR A 137 -16.19 6.47 -10.73
N ASP A 138 -15.73 7.24 -11.72
CA ASP A 138 -15.42 6.75 -13.06
C ASP A 138 -14.17 5.85 -13.09
N SER A 139 -13.11 6.24 -12.38
CA SER A 139 -11.87 5.44 -12.28
C SER A 139 -12.12 4.09 -11.58
N VAL A 140 -12.95 4.11 -10.53
CA VAL A 140 -13.39 2.91 -9.82
C VAL A 140 -14.28 2.04 -10.73
N ALA A 141 -15.21 2.62 -11.48
CA ALA A 141 -16.06 1.89 -12.43
C ALA A 141 -15.26 1.26 -13.58
N ALA A 142 -14.30 1.98 -14.14
CA ALA A 142 -13.41 1.49 -15.19
C ALA A 142 -12.54 0.32 -14.69
N LEU A 143 -11.97 0.45 -13.49
CA LEU A 143 -11.23 -0.63 -12.84
C LEU A 143 -12.12 -1.82 -12.54
N ALA A 144 -13.32 -1.58 -12.00
CA ALA A 144 -14.27 -2.64 -11.68
C ALA A 144 -14.59 -3.50 -12.91
N LYS A 145 -14.71 -2.86 -14.07
CA LYS A 145 -14.84 -3.56 -15.37
C LYS A 145 -13.55 -4.26 -15.81
N GLU A 146 -12.37 -3.67 -15.58
CA GLU A 146 -11.07 -4.26 -15.94
C GLU A 146 -10.81 -5.59 -15.22
N ILE A 147 -11.22 -5.70 -13.95
CA ILE A 147 -10.96 -6.90 -13.12
C ILE A 147 -12.23 -7.70 -12.77
N ASP A 148 -13.35 -7.38 -13.42
CA ASP A 148 -14.65 -8.05 -13.27
C ASP A 148 -15.12 -8.15 -11.80
N ILE A 149 -15.25 -7.00 -11.14
CA ILE A 149 -15.75 -6.88 -9.76
C ILE A 149 -17.04 -6.04 -9.72
N PRO A 150 -18.01 -6.36 -8.84
CA PRO A 150 -19.19 -5.52 -8.64
C PRO A 150 -18.80 -4.21 -7.97
N LEU A 151 -19.56 -3.13 -8.24
CA LEU A 151 -19.41 -1.84 -7.56
C LEU A 151 -20.09 -1.80 -6.18
N ASP A 152 -20.03 -2.88 -5.41
CA ASP A 152 -20.72 -2.98 -4.12
C ASP A 152 -19.79 -3.52 -3.05
N TRP A 153 -19.03 -2.63 -2.44
CA TRP A 153 -18.19 -2.93 -1.28
C TRP A 153 -18.25 -1.79 -0.27
N ALA A 154 -18.02 -2.13 1.00
CA ALA A 154 -18.39 -1.26 2.10
C ALA A 154 -17.30 -0.24 2.47
N HIS A 155 -16.03 -0.66 2.49
CA HIS A 155 -14.92 0.12 3.05
C HIS A 155 -13.60 -0.11 2.31
N PHE A 156 -12.63 0.77 2.54
CA PHE A 156 -11.26 0.65 2.03
C PHE A 156 -10.24 1.37 2.94
N PRO A 157 -8.96 0.93 2.97
CA PRO A 157 -7.89 1.59 3.72
C PRO A 157 -7.40 2.82 2.95
N ALA A 158 -7.98 3.98 3.24
CA ALA A 158 -7.57 5.25 2.66
C ALA A 158 -6.12 5.58 3.05
N GLY A 159 -5.33 6.04 2.08
CA GLY A 159 -3.90 6.24 2.29
C GLY A 159 -3.07 4.97 2.14
N SER A 160 -3.66 3.85 1.71
CA SER A 160 -2.93 2.71 1.14
C SER A 160 -1.80 2.14 2.03
N MET A 161 -1.98 2.15 3.35
CA MET A 161 -1.08 1.51 4.31
C MET A 161 -1.82 0.44 5.10
N TYR A 162 -1.31 -0.78 5.11
CA TYR A 162 -1.95 -1.93 5.72
C TYR A 162 -0.99 -3.13 5.75
N TRP A 163 -1.26 -4.09 6.64
CA TRP A 163 -0.73 -5.44 6.46
C TRP A 163 -1.66 -6.25 5.57
N PHE A 164 -1.10 -7.19 4.82
CA PHE A 164 -1.85 -8.13 4.03
C PHE A 164 -1.13 -9.46 3.87
N ARG A 165 -1.91 -10.48 3.59
CA ARG A 165 -1.45 -11.78 3.09
C ARG A 165 -1.42 -11.71 1.55
N PRO A 166 -0.32 -12.05 0.86
CA PRO A 166 -0.22 -11.93 -0.60
C PRO A 166 -1.34 -12.63 -1.38
N GLU A 167 -1.83 -13.76 -0.88
CA GLU A 167 -2.95 -14.49 -1.47
C GLU A 167 -4.27 -13.69 -1.43
N ALA A 168 -4.47 -12.85 -0.40
CA ALA A 168 -5.66 -12.02 -0.28
C ALA A 168 -5.78 -10.95 -1.37
N LEU A 169 -4.66 -10.59 -2.01
CA LEU A 169 -4.62 -9.60 -3.09
C LEU A 169 -4.19 -10.22 -4.43
N VAL A 170 -4.49 -11.51 -4.66
CA VAL A 170 -4.16 -12.21 -5.91
C VAL A 170 -4.75 -11.54 -7.15
N ASP A 171 -5.97 -11.01 -7.04
CA ASP A 171 -6.67 -10.38 -8.16
C ASP A 171 -6.00 -9.08 -8.64
N LEU A 172 -5.13 -8.46 -7.84
CA LEU A 172 -4.34 -7.31 -8.28
C LEU A 172 -3.36 -7.68 -9.41
N ASP A 173 -3.02 -8.96 -9.59
CA ASP A 173 -2.17 -9.40 -10.70
C ASP A 173 -2.82 -9.20 -12.06
N LYS A 174 -4.16 -9.16 -12.11
CA LYS A 174 -4.94 -8.94 -13.35
C LYS A 174 -4.77 -7.52 -13.90
N ILE A 175 -4.28 -6.57 -13.09
CA ILE A 175 -4.12 -5.18 -13.48
C ILE A 175 -2.89 -5.03 -14.37
N ASP A 176 -3.07 -4.53 -15.60
CA ASP A 176 -1.92 -4.29 -16.48
C ASP A 176 -1.10 -3.07 -15.99
N LEU A 177 0.18 -3.31 -15.68
CA LEU A 177 1.13 -2.28 -15.24
C LEU A 177 1.68 -1.43 -16.38
N HIS A 178 1.57 -1.90 -17.63
CA HIS A 178 2.07 -1.21 -18.82
C HIS A 178 1.05 -0.24 -19.41
N ARG A 179 -0.22 -0.31 -18.99
CA ARG A 179 -1.24 0.69 -19.32
C ARG A 179 -0.86 2.07 -18.79
N ASP A 180 -1.49 3.10 -19.35
CA ASP A 180 -1.27 4.48 -18.91
C ASP A 180 -1.75 4.69 -17.47
N TRP A 181 -0.84 5.19 -16.62
CA TRP A 181 -1.10 5.57 -15.24
C TRP A 181 -1.38 7.07 -15.08
N GLY A 182 -1.39 7.79 -16.21
CA GLY A 182 -1.46 9.25 -16.27
C GLY A 182 -0.14 9.90 -15.88
N ILE A 183 0.00 11.18 -16.26
CA ILE A 183 1.04 12.05 -15.72
C ILE A 183 0.61 12.48 -14.31
N GLU A 184 1.52 12.37 -13.35
CA GLU A 184 1.29 12.81 -11.99
C GLU A 184 1.19 14.35 -11.94
N LYS A 185 -0.03 14.87 -11.93
CA LYS A 185 -0.34 16.32 -11.88
C LYS A 185 -0.66 16.84 -10.47
N GLY A 186 -0.29 16.08 -9.43
CA GLY A 186 -0.63 16.43 -8.04
C GLY A 186 -2.13 16.32 -7.71
N LEU A 187 -2.90 15.59 -8.51
CA LEU A 187 -4.34 15.40 -8.27
C LEU A 187 -4.57 14.76 -6.89
N THR A 188 -5.50 15.28 -6.11
CA THR A 188 -5.79 14.72 -4.78
C THR A 188 -6.67 13.48 -4.85
N ASP A 189 -7.32 13.23 -6.00
CA ASP A 189 -8.24 12.11 -6.23
C ASP A 189 -8.42 11.85 -7.74
N GLY A 190 -9.22 10.85 -8.14
CA GLY A 190 -9.62 10.64 -9.54
C GLY A 190 -8.71 9.72 -10.37
N THR A 191 -7.59 9.24 -9.83
CA THR A 191 -6.59 8.46 -10.60
C THR A 191 -6.77 6.94 -10.47
N LYS A 192 -6.20 6.16 -11.41
CA LYS A 192 -6.18 4.69 -11.36
C LYS A 192 -5.61 4.17 -10.02
N ALA A 193 -4.59 4.84 -9.47
CA ALA A 193 -4.01 4.49 -8.18
C ALA A 193 -5.06 4.54 -7.04
N HIS A 194 -5.83 5.62 -6.95
CA HIS A 194 -6.88 5.72 -5.93
C HIS A 194 -8.01 4.70 -6.15
N GLY A 195 -8.36 4.42 -7.40
CA GLY A 195 -9.35 3.37 -7.68
C GLY A 195 -8.89 1.99 -7.21
N ILE A 196 -7.61 1.66 -7.36
CA ILE A 196 -7.01 0.41 -6.87
C ILE A 196 -6.96 0.39 -5.34
N GLU A 197 -6.56 1.48 -4.69
CA GLU A 197 -6.61 1.60 -3.22
C GLU A 197 -8.00 1.21 -2.69
N ARG A 198 -9.05 1.74 -3.34
CA ARG A 198 -10.45 1.58 -2.94
C ARG A 198 -10.99 0.17 -3.04
N ILE A 199 -10.38 -0.72 -3.83
CA ILE A 199 -10.87 -2.10 -4.03
C ILE A 199 -10.11 -3.13 -3.19
N THR A 200 -9.01 -2.75 -2.54
CA THR A 200 -8.13 -3.71 -1.83
C THR A 200 -8.86 -4.54 -0.77
N SER A 201 -9.75 -3.93 0.01
CA SER A 201 -10.57 -4.65 0.99
C SER A 201 -11.55 -5.60 0.33
N PHE A 202 -12.24 -5.15 -0.72
CA PHE A 202 -13.13 -6.02 -1.47
C PHE A 202 -12.41 -7.23 -2.05
N LEU A 203 -11.21 -7.03 -2.61
CA LEU A 203 -10.40 -8.13 -3.15
C LEU A 203 -9.98 -9.12 -2.05
N THR A 204 -9.67 -8.61 -0.85
CA THR A 204 -9.35 -9.44 0.32
C THR A 204 -10.52 -10.34 0.70
N GLU A 205 -11.72 -9.78 0.80
CA GLU A 205 -12.95 -10.51 1.12
C GLU A 205 -13.33 -11.49 0.00
N ARG A 206 -13.22 -11.08 -1.27
CA ARG A 206 -13.46 -11.92 -2.45
C ARG A 206 -12.54 -13.14 -2.48
N ALA A 207 -11.29 -12.99 -2.05
CA ALA A 207 -10.34 -14.08 -1.93
C ALA A 207 -10.62 -15.01 -0.72
N GLY A 208 -11.67 -14.75 0.06
CA GLY A 208 -12.10 -15.57 1.19
C GLY A 208 -11.39 -15.25 2.51
N PHE A 209 -10.70 -14.11 2.60
CA PHE A 209 -9.98 -13.71 3.80
C PHE A 209 -10.71 -12.63 4.61
N GLY A 210 -10.44 -12.61 5.91
CA GLY A 210 -10.94 -11.61 6.84
C GLY A 210 -10.08 -10.35 6.90
N ILE A 211 -10.72 -9.24 7.26
CA ILE A 211 -10.09 -7.95 7.53
C ILE A 211 -10.22 -7.65 9.02
N ARG A 212 -9.10 -7.29 9.65
CA ARG A 212 -9.06 -6.83 11.04
C ARG A 212 -8.75 -5.33 11.09
N GLN A 213 -9.54 -4.60 11.86
CA GLN A 213 -9.30 -3.19 12.17
C GLN A 213 -8.56 -3.10 13.51
N ILE A 214 -7.56 -2.22 13.60
CA ILE A 214 -6.81 -1.90 14.81
C ILE A 214 -6.92 -0.42 15.17
#